data_AF-A0A061RQA7-F1
#
_entry.id   AF-A0A061RQA7-F1
#
_cell.length_a   1.000
_cell.length_b   1.000
_cell.length_c   1.000
_cell.angle_alpha   90.00
_cell.angle_beta   90.00
_cell.angle_gamma   90.00
#
_symmetry.space_group_name_H-M   'P 1'
#
loop_
_entity.id
_entity.type
_entity.pdbx_description
1 polymer ?
#
loop_
_entity_poly.entity_id
_entity_poly.type
_entity_poly.pdbx_seq_one_letter_code
_entity_poly.pdbx_strand_id
1 'polypeptide(L)'
;VSAGVTGHAESIQVLYDPKRVSYATLLDVFWHQIDPTTPGRQFCDRGNQYRSAIFPANRGQERLARVGVFGEGKRIVTEISPLGPFWEAEGYHQDYYLKNPELYRYYRTRCGRDDYLRQIWGDDADVEEPASPIPPPQLLLKYAGVGAGAWLGGALLSRVLRSIGNSNSSSSSQ
;
A
#
# COMPACT_ATOMS: atom_id res chain seq x y z
N VAL A 1 -16.38 -10.40 -2.81
CA VAL A 1 -15.07 -10.05 -3.40
C VAL A 1 -14.19 -11.28 -3.64
N SER A 2 -14.04 -12.23 -2.71
CA SER A 2 -13.13 -13.39 -2.86
C SER A 2 -13.40 -14.29 -4.08
N ALA A 3 -14.65 -14.38 -4.54
CA ALA A 3 -14.99 -15.14 -5.75
C ALA A 3 -14.53 -14.47 -7.07
N GLY A 4 -14.00 -13.23 -7.02
CA GLY A 4 -13.47 -12.52 -8.20
C GLY A 4 -14.51 -11.94 -9.16
N VAL A 5 -15.81 -12.18 -8.93
CA VAL A 5 -16.89 -11.82 -9.88
C VAL A 5 -17.44 -10.39 -9.73
N THR A 6 -17.08 -9.67 -8.67
CA THR A 6 -17.69 -8.37 -8.36
C THR A 6 -17.01 -7.17 -9.03
N GLY A 7 -15.87 -7.36 -9.69
CA GLY A 7 -15.06 -6.27 -10.26
C GLY A 7 -14.28 -5.41 -9.24
N HIS A 8 -14.66 -5.44 -7.95
CA HIS A 8 -13.92 -4.75 -6.88
C HIS A 8 -12.44 -5.14 -6.82
N ALA A 9 -11.60 -4.16 -6.49
CA ALA A 9 -10.20 -4.36 -6.08
C ALA A 9 -10.12 -4.37 -4.56
N GLU A 10 -9.27 -5.24 -4.01
CA GLU A 10 -8.78 -5.09 -2.66
C GLU A 10 -7.99 -3.79 -2.55
N SER A 11 -8.43 -2.91 -1.67
CA SER A 11 -7.98 -1.52 -1.66
C SER A 11 -7.84 -0.99 -0.25
N ILE A 12 -7.01 0.05 -0.14
CA ILE A 12 -6.78 0.78 1.09
C ILE A 12 -7.17 2.24 0.84
N GLN A 13 -8.07 2.77 1.67
CA GLN A 13 -8.34 4.20 1.72
C GLN A 13 -7.37 4.87 2.68
N VAL A 14 -6.67 5.89 2.20
CA VAL A 14 -5.72 6.68 2.99
C VAL A 14 -6.27 8.09 3.16
N LEU A 15 -6.62 8.45 4.39
CA LEU A 15 -6.85 9.84 4.78
C LEU A 15 -5.54 10.44 5.30
N TYR A 16 -5.10 11.56 4.74
CA TYR A 16 -3.82 12.19 5.08
C TYR A 16 -3.94 13.71 5.10
N ASP A 17 -3.07 14.37 5.89
CA ASP A 17 -2.90 15.81 5.89
C ASP A 17 -1.81 16.21 4.88
N PRO A 18 -2.13 16.93 3.79
CA PRO A 18 -1.15 17.33 2.79
C PRO A 18 -0.07 18.28 3.32
N LYS A 19 -0.26 18.90 4.50
CA LYS A 19 0.79 19.70 5.17
C LYS A 19 1.84 18.84 5.86
N ARG A 20 1.54 17.56 6.11
CA ARG A 20 2.42 16.63 6.81
C ARG A 20 3.06 15.60 5.88
N VAL A 21 2.31 15.13 4.89
CA VAL A 21 2.79 14.18 3.89
C VAL A 21 2.22 14.49 2.52
N SER A 22 3.09 14.49 1.51
CA SER A 22 2.69 14.78 0.14
C SER A 22 2.08 13.55 -0.53
N TYR A 23 1.23 13.78 -1.54
CA TYR A 23 0.73 12.68 -2.37
C TYR A 23 1.84 11.96 -3.13
N ALA A 24 2.90 12.67 -3.52
CA ALA A 24 4.06 12.06 -4.18
C ALA A 24 4.77 11.07 -3.25
N THR A 25 4.88 11.39 -1.96
CA THR A 25 5.41 10.47 -0.95
C THR A 25 4.51 9.24 -0.76
N LEU A 26 3.18 9.41 -0.82
CA LEU A 26 2.27 8.26 -0.80
C LEU A 26 2.44 7.35 -2.02
N LEU A 27 2.62 7.94 -3.20
CA LEU A 27 2.89 7.19 -4.43
C LEU A 27 4.21 6.44 -4.35
N ASP A 28 5.26 7.10 -3.85
CA ASP A 28 6.57 6.49 -3.66
C ASP A 28 6.48 5.22 -2.79
N VAL A 29 5.78 5.32 -1.65
CA VAL A 29 5.52 4.15 -0.81
C VAL A 29 4.68 3.10 -1.51
N PHE A 30 3.65 3.51 -2.26
CA PHE A 30 2.83 2.57 -3.02
C PHE A 30 3.67 1.75 -4.00
N TRP A 31 4.51 2.40 -4.81
CA TRP A 31 5.31 1.75 -5.85
C TRP A 31 6.28 0.73 -5.27
N HIS A 32 6.97 1.07 -4.19
CA HIS A 32 7.90 0.15 -3.51
C HIS A 32 7.22 -0.98 -2.73
N GLN A 33 5.88 -1.04 -2.71
CA GLN A 33 5.11 -2.04 -1.94
C GLN A 33 4.26 -2.98 -2.79
N ILE A 34 4.32 -2.87 -4.10
CA ILE A 34 3.55 -3.70 -5.02
C ILE A 34 4.43 -4.16 -6.18
N ASP A 35 4.04 -5.26 -6.82
CA ASP A 35 4.42 -5.57 -8.19
C ASP A 35 3.52 -4.76 -9.16
N PRO A 36 4.07 -3.78 -9.89
CA PRO A 36 3.30 -2.98 -10.84
C PRO A 36 3.30 -3.60 -12.25
N THR A 37 3.97 -4.74 -12.45
CA THR A 37 4.27 -5.32 -13.77
C THR A 37 3.44 -6.55 -14.09
N THR A 38 2.90 -7.24 -13.08
CA THR A 38 2.07 -8.44 -13.29
C THR A 38 0.58 -8.17 -13.16
N PRO A 39 -0.25 -8.43 -14.20
CA PRO A 39 -1.68 -8.17 -14.14
C PRO A 39 -2.40 -9.22 -13.28
N GLY A 40 -3.43 -8.77 -12.55
CA GLY A 40 -4.37 -9.65 -11.82
C GLY A 40 -3.74 -10.52 -10.74
N ARG A 41 -2.58 -10.10 -10.19
CA ARG A 41 -1.90 -10.80 -9.10
C ARG A 41 -1.08 -9.83 -8.26
N GLN A 42 -0.78 -10.23 -7.04
CA GLN A 42 0.26 -9.62 -6.23
C GLN A 42 1.05 -10.72 -5.50
N PHE A 43 2.34 -10.85 -5.80
CA PHE A 43 3.17 -11.96 -5.32
C PHE A 43 2.52 -13.34 -5.57
N CYS A 44 2.19 -14.09 -4.51
CA CYS A 44 1.52 -15.38 -4.57
C CYS A 44 -0.02 -15.28 -4.68
N ASP A 45 -0.62 -14.13 -4.41
CA ASP A 45 -2.05 -13.87 -4.50
C ASP A 45 -2.48 -13.68 -5.96
N ARG A 46 -3.51 -14.42 -6.40
CA ARG A 46 -4.01 -14.43 -7.78
C ARG A 46 -5.50 -14.15 -7.86
N GLY A 47 -5.90 -13.29 -8.79
CA GLY A 47 -7.28 -12.86 -8.98
C GLY A 47 -7.38 -11.36 -9.25
N ASN A 48 -8.43 -10.97 -9.98
CA ASN A 48 -8.63 -9.57 -10.37
C ASN A 48 -8.76 -8.63 -9.15
N GLN A 49 -9.18 -9.14 -8.00
CA GLN A 49 -9.22 -8.38 -6.75
C GLN A 49 -7.83 -7.94 -6.28
N TYR A 50 -6.77 -8.65 -6.64
CA TYR A 50 -5.38 -8.34 -6.23
C TYR A 50 -4.60 -7.50 -7.25
N ARG A 51 -5.27 -6.99 -8.30
CA ARG A 51 -4.61 -6.11 -9.27
C ARG A 51 -4.08 -4.85 -8.59
N SER A 52 -2.93 -4.35 -9.03
CA SER A 52 -2.46 -3.04 -8.59
C SER A 52 -3.34 -1.94 -9.21
N ALA A 53 -3.82 -1.02 -8.38
CA ALA A 53 -4.68 0.07 -8.79
C ALA A 53 -4.47 1.32 -7.92
N ILE A 54 -4.62 2.50 -8.53
CA ILE A 54 -4.62 3.81 -7.87
C ILE A 54 -5.93 4.51 -8.23
N PHE A 55 -6.62 4.99 -7.19
CA PHE A 55 -7.90 5.69 -7.31
C PHE A 55 -7.75 7.18 -6.93
N PRO A 56 -7.24 8.06 -7.82
CA PRO A 56 -7.05 9.47 -7.51
C PRO A 56 -8.37 10.19 -7.24
N ALA A 57 -8.37 11.04 -6.21
CA ALA A 57 -9.51 11.89 -5.83
C ALA A 57 -9.67 13.13 -6.71
N ASN A 58 -8.63 13.53 -7.45
CA ASN A 58 -8.65 14.68 -8.35
C ASN A 58 -7.60 14.58 -9.47
N ARG A 59 -7.69 15.47 -10.47
CA ARG A 59 -6.77 15.53 -11.62
C ARG A 59 -5.31 15.76 -11.25
N GLY A 60 -5.03 16.43 -10.12
CA GLY A 60 -3.68 16.64 -9.63
C GLY A 60 -3.02 15.33 -9.20
N GLN A 61 -3.75 14.54 -8.40
CA GLN A 61 -3.33 13.20 -8.00
C GLN A 61 -3.20 12.27 -9.20
N GLU A 62 -4.16 12.29 -10.14
CA GLU A 62 -4.10 11.47 -11.35
C GLU A 62 -2.83 11.74 -12.16
N ARG A 63 -2.49 13.02 -12.38
CA ARG A 63 -1.26 13.39 -13.09
C ARG A 63 -0.02 12.86 -12.37
N LEU A 64 0.06 13.02 -11.05
CA LEU A 64 1.20 12.52 -10.26
C LEU A 64 1.31 10.98 -10.34
N ALA A 65 0.19 10.27 -10.26
CA ALA A 65 0.15 8.80 -10.37
C ALA A 65 0.66 8.31 -11.73
N ARG A 66 0.41 9.06 -12.81
CA ARG A 66 0.93 8.76 -14.16
C ARG A 66 2.41 9.09 -14.33
N VAL A 67 2.90 10.13 -13.66
CA VAL A 67 4.31 10.55 -13.74
C VAL A 67 5.21 9.63 -12.93
N GLY A 68 4.75 9.09 -11.79
CA GLY A 68 5.51 8.13 -10.98
C GLY A 68 5.83 6.79 -11.66
N VAL A 69 5.42 6.61 -12.91
CA VAL A 69 5.80 5.49 -13.78
C VAL A 69 7.21 5.76 -14.33
N PHE A 70 8.25 5.57 -13.53
CA PHE A 70 9.64 5.76 -13.98
C PHE A 70 10.42 4.45 -14.14
N GLY A 71 11.33 4.46 -15.12
CA GLY A 71 12.55 3.65 -15.16
C GLY A 71 12.53 2.42 -16.08
N GLU A 72 13.10 2.56 -17.28
CA GLU A 72 13.65 1.49 -18.13
C GLU A 72 12.79 0.23 -18.40
N GLY A 73 11.95 0.31 -19.44
CA GLY A 73 11.55 -0.87 -20.24
C GLY A 73 10.53 -1.84 -19.64
N LYS A 74 10.16 -1.72 -18.36
CA LYS A 74 9.12 -2.58 -17.75
C LYS A 74 7.72 -2.02 -18.00
N ARG A 75 6.84 -2.85 -18.54
CA ARG A 75 5.43 -2.50 -18.74
C ARG A 75 4.72 -2.45 -17.39
N ILE A 76 4.27 -1.25 -17.00
CA ILE A 76 3.39 -1.06 -15.85
C ILE A 76 1.95 -1.40 -16.25
N VAL A 77 1.30 -2.22 -15.43
CA VAL A 77 -0.10 -2.65 -15.59
C VAL A 77 -1.00 -2.11 -14.48
N THR A 78 -0.44 -1.31 -13.56
CA THR A 78 -1.21 -0.65 -12.50
C THR A 78 -2.32 0.21 -13.10
N GLU A 79 -3.55 -0.06 -12.67
CA GLU A 79 -4.73 0.67 -13.11
C GLU A 79 -4.75 2.07 -12.47
N ILE A 80 -5.06 3.11 -13.24
CA ILE A 80 -5.32 4.46 -12.72
C ILE A 80 -6.74 4.84 -13.13
N SER A 81 -7.67 4.79 -12.19
CA SER A 81 -9.11 4.96 -12.42
C SER A 81 -9.71 5.95 -11.44
N PRO A 82 -10.72 6.77 -11.83
CA PRO A 82 -11.32 7.75 -10.92
C PRO A 82 -11.78 7.12 -9.59
N LEU A 83 -11.65 7.88 -8.50
CA LEU A 83 -12.14 7.46 -7.19
C LEU A 83 -13.66 7.23 -7.23
N GLY A 84 -14.06 5.98 -6.99
CA GLY A 84 -15.46 5.56 -6.87
C GLY A 84 -15.90 5.40 -5.40
N PRO A 85 -17.05 4.75 -5.16
CA PRO A 85 -17.46 4.42 -3.80
C PRO A 85 -16.45 3.49 -3.14
N PHE A 86 -16.37 3.54 -1.81
CA PHE A 86 -15.51 2.67 -1.01
C PHE A 86 -16.37 1.85 -0.05
N TRP A 87 -16.27 0.52 -0.15
CA TRP A 87 -17.00 -0.42 0.70
C TRP A 87 -16.02 -1.02 1.71
N GLU A 88 -16.13 -0.57 2.95
CA GLU A 88 -15.29 -1.04 4.05
C GLU A 88 -15.47 -2.56 4.25
N ALA A 89 -14.35 -3.26 4.37
CA ALA A 89 -14.29 -4.68 4.70
C ALA A 89 -14.68 -4.92 6.15
N GLU A 90 -15.01 -6.16 6.47
CA GLU A 90 -15.38 -6.59 7.81
C GLU A 90 -14.32 -6.24 8.87
N GLY A 91 -14.70 -6.08 10.14
CA GLY A 91 -13.81 -5.57 11.18
C GLY A 91 -12.56 -6.42 11.46
N TYR A 92 -12.59 -7.72 11.15
CA TYR A 92 -11.41 -8.58 11.24
C TYR A 92 -10.38 -8.28 10.14
N HIS A 93 -10.79 -7.59 9.06
CA HIS A 93 -9.91 -7.10 8.00
C HIS A 93 -9.12 -5.84 8.36
N GLN A 94 -9.56 -5.10 9.36
CA GLN A 94 -8.88 -3.89 9.76
C GLN A 94 -7.69 -4.24 10.67
N ASP A 95 -6.52 -3.64 10.44
CA ASP A 95 -5.32 -3.77 11.29
C ASP A 95 -4.78 -5.19 11.53
N TYR A 96 -4.96 -6.10 10.58
CA TYR A 96 -4.62 -7.51 10.83
C TYR A 96 -3.15 -7.81 10.99
N TYR A 97 -2.25 -7.07 10.37
CA TYR A 97 -0.81 -7.26 10.64
C TYR A 97 -0.48 -6.94 12.11
N LEU A 98 -1.29 -6.10 12.79
CA LEU A 98 -1.17 -5.83 14.22
C LEU A 98 -1.89 -6.90 15.05
N LYS A 99 -3.10 -7.32 14.62
CA LYS A 99 -3.92 -8.30 15.36
C LYS A 99 -3.38 -9.73 15.25
N ASN A 100 -2.71 -10.07 14.15
CA ASN A 100 -2.24 -11.42 13.80
C ASN A 100 -0.79 -11.39 13.27
N PRO A 101 0.18 -10.87 14.04
CA PRO A 101 1.54 -10.59 13.54
C PRO A 101 2.30 -11.86 13.10
N GLU A 102 2.08 -12.99 13.76
CA GLU A 102 2.74 -14.25 13.42
C GLU A 102 2.23 -14.84 12.10
N LEU A 103 0.89 -14.91 11.94
CA LEU A 103 0.27 -15.36 10.70
C LEU A 103 0.62 -14.43 9.54
N TYR A 104 0.63 -13.12 9.78
CA TYR A 104 1.07 -12.13 8.82
C TYR A 104 2.51 -12.39 8.37
N ARG A 105 3.45 -12.57 9.31
CA ARG A 105 4.87 -12.83 9.00
C ARG A 105 5.03 -14.14 8.24
N TYR A 106 4.40 -15.21 8.71
CA TYR A 106 4.41 -16.51 8.04
C TYR A 106 3.92 -16.39 6.59
N TYR A 107 2.78 -15.72 6.38
CA TYR A 107 2.22 -15.52 5.05
C TYR A 107 3.15 -14.69 4.16
N ARG A 108 3.63 -13.52 4.65
CA ARG A 108 4.55 -12.63 3.92
C ARG A 108 5.79 -13.37 3.42
N THR A 109 6.43 -14.15 4.30
CA THR A 109 7.62 -14.93 3.95
C THR A 109 7.28 -16.02 2.93
N ARG A 110 6.21 -16.80 3.15
CA ARG A 110 5.83 -17.90 2.23
C ARG A 110 5.37 -17.41 0.87
N CYS A 111 4.84 -16.19 0.80
CA CYS A 111 4.46 -15.53 -0.43
C CYS A 111 5.66 -14.98 -1.23
N GLY A 112 6.86 -14.96 -0.64
CA GLY A 112 8.09 -14.49 -1.29
C GLY A 112 8.09 -12.98 -1.56
N ARG A 113 7.27 -12.20 -0.85
CA ARG A 113 7.06 -10.77 -1.12
C ARG A 113 8.38 -9.99 -1.11
N ASP A 114 9.16 -10.17 -0.05
CA ASP A 114 10.37 -9.36 0.16
C ASP A 114 11.46 -9.71 -0.86
N ASP A 115 11.62 -11.00 -1.19
CA ASP A 115 12.52 -11.43 -2.26
C ASP A 115 12.11 -10.85 -3.61
N TYR A 116 10.81 -10.80 -3.88
CA TYR A 116 10.28 -10.27 -5.13
C TYR A 116 10.46 -8.76 -5.24
N LEU A 117 10.21 -8.02 -4.15
CA LEU A 117 10.46 -6.57 -4.12
C LEU A 117 11.95 -6.28 -4.30
N ARG A 118 12.85 -7.03 -3.66
CA ARG A 118 14.31 -6.93 -3.88
C ARG A 118 14.71 -7.21 -5.33
N GLN A 119 14.03 -8.12 -6.04
CA GLN A 119 14.29 -8.35 -7.46
C GLN A 119 13.85 -7.18 -8.36
N ILE A 120 12.82 -6.43 -7.97
CA ILE A 120 12.31 -5.30 -8.76
C ILE A 120 13.04 -4.01 -8.43
N TRP A 121 13.25 -3.75 -7.14
CA TRP A 121 13.68 -2.47 -6.59
C TRP A 121 15.11 -2.49 -6.05
N GLY A 122 15.76 -3.65 -5.93
CA GLY A 122 17.11 -3.75 -5.39
C GLY A 122 17.17 -3.23 -3.95
N ASP A 123 18.14 -2.34 -3.68
CA ASP A 123 18.34 -1.71 -2.38
C ASP A 123 17.15 -0.81 -1.97
N ASP A 124 16.38 -0.30 -2.93
CA ASP A 124 15.18 0.51 -2.67
C ASP A 124 14.00 -0.32 -2.13
N ALA A 125 14.12 -1.66 -2.10
CA ALA A 125 13.12 -2.55 -1.51
C ALA A 125 13.15 -2.55 0.03
N ASP A 126 14.31 -2.29 0.63
CA ASP A 126 14.58 -2.49 2.06
C ASP A 126 14.29 -1.23 2.88
N VAL A 127 13.07 -0.70 2.72
CA VAL A 127 12.54 0.32 3.65
C VAL A 127 12.36 -0.33 5.02
N GLU A 128 13.33 -0.12 5.91
CA GLU A 128 13.39 -0.69 7.27
C GLU A 128 12.01 -0.67 7.94
N GLU A 129 11.54 -1.85 8.39
CA GLU A 129 10.39 -1.90 9.30
C GLU A 129 10.85 -1.40 10.67
N PRO A 130 10.37 -0.25 11.18
CA PRO A 130 10.84 0.23 12.47
C PRO A 130 10.45 -0.73 13.59
N ALA A 131 11.41 -0.99 14.48
CA ALA A 131 11.42 -2.10 15.45
C ALA A 131 10.44 -1.98 16.65
N SER A 132 9.49 -1.03 16.67
CA SER A 132 8.50 -0.90 17.77
C SER A 132 7.28 -0.04 17.40
N PRO A 133 6.11 -0.26 18.02
CA PRO A 133 4.88 0.46 17.68
C PRO A 133 4.91 1.91 18.23
N ILE A 134 5.19 2.86 17.34
CA ILE A 134 4.99 4.29 17.59
C ILE A 134 3.48 4.59 17.46
N PRO A 135 2.82 5.28 18.40
CA PRO A 135 1.40 5.61 18.29
C PRO A 135 1.16 6.54 17.08
N PRO A 136 0.08 6.30 16.30
CA PRO A 136 -0.07 6.91 14.99
C PRO A 136 -0.39 8.41 15.08
N PRO A 137 0.14 9.25 14.17
CA PRO A 137 -0.63 10.37 13.68
C PRO A 137 -1.85 9.86 12.94
N GLN A 138 -3.01 10.49 13.12
CA GLN A 138 -4.34 10.04 12.69
C GLN A 138 -4.46 9.77 11.17
N LEU A 139 -3.91 8.65 10.72
CA LEU A 139 -4.08 8.12 9.38
C LEU A 139 -5.15 7.04 9.51
N LEU A 140 -6.39 7.37 9.13
CA LEU A 140 -7.45 6.38 9.09
C LEU A 140 -7.22 5.51 7.86
N LEU A 141 -6.83 4.26 8.10
CA LEU A 141 -6.67 3.26 7.08
C LEU A 141 -7.90 2.37 7.09
N LYS A 142 -8.70 2.43 6.03
CA LYS A 142 -9.82 1.50 5.85
C LYS A 142 -9.47 0.53 4.75
N TYR A 143 -9.65 -0.75 5.01
CA TYR A 143 -9.49 -1.81 4.02
C TYR A 143 -10.83 -2.11 3.36
N ALA A 144 -10.80 -2.38 2.05
CA ALA A 144 -11.91 -2.93 1.27
C ALA A 144 -11.44 -4.25 0.64
N GLY A 145 -12.21 -5.34 0.80
CA GLY A 145 -11.94 -6.66 0.20
C GLY A 145 -11.42 -7.75 1.14
N VAL A 146 -11.43 -8.99 0.62
CA VAL A 146 -11.28 -10.26 1.36
C VAL A 146 -10.24 -11.11 0.63
N GLY A 147 -8.98 -11.03 1.08
CA GLY A 147 -7.88 -11.79 0.50
C GLY A 147 -6.51 -11.35 1.01
N ALA A 148 -5.52 -12.23 0.90
CA ALA A 148 -4.24 -12.12 1.59
C ALA A 148 -3.29 -11.03 1.00
N GLY A 149 -3.62 -10.51 -0.20
CA GLY A 149 -2.91 -9.43 -0.88
C GLY A 149 -3.10 -8.03 -0.26
N ALA A 150 -4.29 -7.69 0.24
CA ALA A 150 -4.55 -6.40 0.90
C ALA A 150 -3.72 -6.19 2.18
N TRP A 151 -3.50 -7.26 2.94
CA TRP A 151 -2.82 -7.20 4.24
C TRP A 151 -1.34 -6.86 4.11
N LEU A 152 -0.70 -7.31 3.03
CA LEU A 152 0.73 -7.18 2.82
C LEU A 152 1.14 -5.74 2.47
N GLY A 153 0.33 -5.02 1.69
CA GLY A 153 0.60 -3.63 1.31
C GLY A 153 0.28 -2.60 2.41
N GLY A 154 -0.74 -2.86 3.23
CA GLY A 154 -1.17 -1.93 4.26
C GLY A 154 -0.20 -1.80 5.44
N ALA A 155 0.56 -2.84 5.74
CA ALA A 155 1.51 -2.84 6.85
C ALA A 155 2.64 -1.81 6.68
N LEU A 156 3.22 -1.67 5.49
CA LEU A 156 4.30 -0.70 5.28
C LEU A 156 3.77 0.72 5.01
N LEU A 157 2.68 0.88 4.26
CA LEU A 157 2.07 2.20 4.03
C LEU A 157 1.66 2.86 5.35
N SER A 158 1.09 2.07 6.27
CA SER A 158 0.77 2.51 7.62
C SER A 158 2.04 2.87 8.42
N ARG A 159 3.19 2.21 8.20
CA ARG A 159 4.47 2.44 8.91
C ARG A 159 5.27 3.63 8.38
N VAL A 160 5.39 3.79 7.06
CA VAL A 160 6.08 4.94 6.46
C VAL A 160 5.36 6.24 6.80
N LEU A 161 4.01 6.21 6.78
CA LEU A 161 3.21 7.36 7.19
C LEU A 161 3.31 7.66 8.69
N ARG A 162 3.59 6.65 9.53
CA ARG A 162 3.94 6.85 10.95
C ARG A 162 5.30 7.51 11.15
N SER A 163 6.31 7.16 10.34
CA SER A 163 7.66 7.73 10.44
C SER A 163 7.68 9.22 10.05
N ILE A 164 7.05 9.57 8.91
CA ILE A 164 6.97 10.95 8.40
C ILE A 164 6.21 11.88 9.37
N GLY A 165 5.21 11.34 10.08
CA GLY A 165 4.45 12.12 11.05
C GLY A 165 5.22 12.53 12.31
N ASN A 166 6.33 11.84 12.63
CA ASN A 166 7.10 12.00 13.88
C ASN A 166 8.42 12.78 13.70
N SER A 167 8.95 12.87 12.47
CA SER A 167 10.11 13.70 12.15
C SER A 167 9.81 15.21 12.18
N ASN A 168 8.53 15.59 12.10
CA ASN A 168 8.09 16.99 12.18
C ASN A 168 7.70 17.46 13.60
N SER A 169 7.71 16.57 14.61
CA SER A 169 7.43 16.92 16.01
C SER A 169 8.70 17.12 16.85
N SER A 170 9.89 16.88 16.28
CA SER A 170 11.19 16.99 16.97
C SER A 170 11.94 18.30 16.68
N SER A 171 11.34 19.25 15.94
CA SER A 171 11.93 20.55 15.58
C SER A 171 11.30 21.74 16.32
N SER A 172 10.93 21.56 17.59
CA SER A 172 10.53 22.68 18.47
C SER A 172 11.01 22.43 19.89
N SER A 173 12.30 22.67 20.11
CA SER A 173 12.91 22.92 21.41
C SER A 173 14.14 23.80 21.19
N GLN A 174 13.90 25.10 21.03
CA GLN A 174 14.82 26.18 21.42
C GLN A 174 14.04 27.11 22.35
#